data_AF-A0ABD7X2W7-F1
#
_entry.id   AF-A0ABD7X2W7-F1
#
_cell.length_a   1.000
_cell.length_b   1.000
_cell.length_c   1.000
_cell.angle_alpha   90.00
_cell.angle_beta   90.00
_cell.angle_gamma   90.00
#
_symmetry.space_group_name_H-M   'P 1'
#
loop_
_entity.id
_entity.type
_entity.pdbx_description
1 polymer ?
#
loop_
_entity_poly.entity_id
_entity_poly.type
_entity_poly.pdbx_seq_one_letter_code
_entity_poly.pdbx_strand_id
1 'polypeptide(L)'
;MFSPTISVQKINDNLIIKWQLAHFTIPLEDILEVTEDDTYGGKEANAIRIGPPYGTTDRIFIKTNSKNYLLFTSNASAILNEIRS
;
A
#
# COMPACT_ATOMS: atom_id res chain seq x y z
N MET A 1 19.67 0.67 12.98
CA MET A 1 18.40 1.39 13.12
C MET A 1 17.36 0.55 12.40
N PHE A 2 16.41 -0.06 13.13
CA PHE A 2 15.31 -0.78 12.51
C PHE A 2 14.33 0.26 12.00
N SER A 3 14.30 0.49 10.68
CA SER A 3 13.17 1.19 10.07
C SER A 3 12.05 0.17 9.96
N PRO A 4 10.93 0.32 10.67
CA PRO A 4 9.79 -0.53 10.42
C PRO A 4 9.35 -0.27 8.98
N THR A 5 9.38 -1.29 8.14
CA THR A 5 8.95 -1.24 6.73
C THR A 5 7.64 -2.00 6.58
N ILE A 6 6.75 -1.52 5.71
CA ILE A 6 5.53 -2.26 5.36
C ILE A 6 5.88 -3.55 4.61
N SER A 7 5.11 -4.60 4.84
CA SER A 7 5.22 -5.83 4.06
C SER A 7 3.96 -5.97 3.21
N VAL A 8 4.14 -6.18 1.92
CA VAL A 8 3.05 -6.44 0.96
C VAL A 8 3.37 -7.77 0.29
N GLN A 9 2.40 -8.68 0.26
CA GLN A 9 2.56 -10.01 -0.33
C GLN A 9 1.25 -10.40 -1.03
N LYS A 10 1.38 -11.02 -2.21
CA LYS A 10 0.25 -11.64 -2.90
C LYS A 10 0.18 -13.11 -2.51
N ILE A 11 -0.91 -13.51 -1.85
CA ILE A 11 -1.11 -14.90 -1.42
C ILE A 11 -2.49 -15.36 -1.91
N ASN A 12 -2.49 -16.35 -2.79
CA ASN A 12 -3.68 -16.80 -3.53
C ASN A 12 -4.35 -15.59 -4.22
N ASP A 13 -5.65 -15.40 -4.01
CA ASP A 13 -6.43 -14.29 -4.58
C ASP A 13 -6.49 -13.05 -3.69
N ASN A 14 -5.55 -12.89 -2.76
CA ASN A 14 -5.53 -11.77 -1.83
C ASN A 14 -4.18 -11.04 -1.82
N LEU A 15 -4.25 -9.72 -1.74
CA LEU A 15 -3.15 -8.87 -1.35
C LEU A 15 -3.15 -8.70 0.18
N ILE A 16 -2.06 -9.12 0.82
CA ILE A 16 -1.88 -9.02 2.26
C ILE A 16 -0.89 -7.89 2.54
N ILE A 17 -1.32 -6.91 3.32
CA ILE A 17 -0.49 -5.79 3.76
C ILE A 17 -0.34 -5.88 5.27
N LYS A 18 0.91 -5.89 5.75
CA LYS A 18 1.27 -5.93 7.17
C LYS A 18 2.03 -4.68 7.56
N TRP A 19 1.60 -4.08 8.66
CA TRP A 19 2.27 -2.93 9.24
C TRP A 19 2.14 -2.95 10.76
N GLN A 20 3.27 -3.00 11.48
CA GLN A 20 3.27 -3.18 12.94
C GLN A 20 2.41 -4.39 13.33
N LEU A 21 1.39 -4.20 14.16
CA LEU A 21 0.44 -5.24 14.55
C LEU A 21 -0.78 -5.34 13.60
N ALA A 22 -0.94 -4.39 12.68
CA ALA A 22 -2.07 -4.32 11.77
C ALA A 22 -1.89 -5.24 10.55
N HIS A 23 -3.00 -5.87 10.16
CA HIS A 23 -3.10 -6.76 9.02
C HIS A 23 -4.29 -6.34 8.16
N PHE A 24 -4.05 -6.14 6.87
CA PHE A 24 -5.07 -5.80 5.90
C PHE A 24 -5.06 -6.85 4.80
N THR A 25 -6.24 -7.34 4.45
CA THR A 25 -6.44 -8.33 3.39
C THR A 25 -7.39 -7.72 2.38
N ILE A 26 -6.92 -7.58 1.15
CA ILE A 26 -7.66 -7.00 0.03
C ILE A 26 -7.80 -8.08 -1.03
N PRO A 27 -9.02 -8.53 -1.37
CA PRO A 27 -9.23 -9.42 -2.50
C PRO A 27 -8.72 -8.77 -3.79
N LEU A 28 -7.99 -9.51 -4.62
CA LEU A 28 -7.43 -8.94 -5.86
C LEU A 28 -8.50 -8.50 -6.85
N GLU A 29 -9.65 -9.20 -6.87
CA GLU A 29 -10.82 -8.80 -7.66
C GLU A 29 -11.42 -7.46 -7.23
N ASP A 30 -11.18 -7.03 -5.99
CA ASP A 30 -11.66 -5.75 -5.48
C ASP A 30 -10.76 -4.59 -5.92
N ILE A 31 -9.53 -4.87 -6.36
CA ILE A 31 -8.55 -3.85 -6.77
C ILE A 31 -8.87 -3.36 -8.18
N LEU A 32 -9.23 -2.08 -8.27
CA LEU A 32 -9.55 -1.41 -9.53
C LEU A 32 -8.31 -0.80 -10.18
N GLU A 33 -7.41 -0.25 -9.37
CA GLU A 33 -6.26 0.51 -9.84
C GLU A 33 -5.16 0.56 -8.78
N VAL A 34 -3.90 0.50 -9.22
CA VAL A 34 -2.73 0.72 -8.36
C VAL A 34 -1.79 1.70 -9.05
N THR A 35 -1.52 2.83 -8.40
CA THR A 35 -0.70 3.91 -8.94
C THR A 35 0.26 4.46 -7.90
N GLU A 36 1.32 5.12 -8.37
CA GLU A 36 2.14 5.98 -7.52
C GLU A 36 1.43 7.32 -7.31
N ASP A 37 1.41 7.79 -6.07
CA ASP A 37 0.89 9.12 -5.71
C ASP A 37 2.08 10.06 -5.52
N ASP A 38 2.15 11.10 -6.36
CA ASP A 38 3.22 12.09 -6.38
C ASP A 38 3.04 13.19 -5.32
N THR A 39 1.95 13.16 -4.56
CA THR A 39 1.67 14.12 -3.50
C THR A 39 2.21 13.64 -2.15
N TYR A 40 2.77 14.56 -1.37
CA TYR A 40 3.37 14.22 -0.08
C TYR A 40 2.39 13.56 0.90
N GLY A 41 1.14 14.06 0.94
CA GLY A 41 0.09 13.61 1.86
C GLY A 41 -0.90 12.59 1.29
N GLY A 42 -0.80 12.28 -0.01
CA GLY A 42 -1.80 11.54 -0.77
C GLY A 42 -2.98 12.41 -1.23
N LYS A 43 -3.43 12.17 -2.46
CA LYS A 43 -4.52 12.92 -3.09
C LYS A 43 -5.89 12.59 -2.49
N GLU A 44 -6.10 11.33 -2.11
CA GLU A 44 -7.38 10.86 -1.56
C GLU A 44 -7.42 11.04 -0.04
N ALA A 45 -8.22 12.00 0.42
CA ALA A 45 -8.30 12.35 1.83
C ALA A 45 -8.78 11.18 2.71
N ASN A 46 -9.70 10.37 2.18
CA ASN A 46 -10.39 9.31 2.90
C ASN A 46 -9.70 7.94 2.80
N ALA A 47 -8.54 7.86 2.14
CA ALA A 47 -7.80 6.61 2.02
C ALA A 47 -7.27 6.16 3.39
N ILE A 48 -7.29 4.84 3.63
CA ILE A 48 -6.64 4.23 4.78
C ILE A 48 -5.14 4.33 4.58
N ARG A 49 -4.48 5.06 5.48
CA ARG A 49 -3.04 5.33 5.45
C ARG A 49 -2.28 4.23 6.19
N ILE A 50 -1.35 3.56 5.52
CA ILE A 50 -0.61 2.41 6.06
C ILE A 50 0.88 2.64 5.86
N GLY A 51 1.68 2.45 6.90
CA GLY A 51 3.12 2.70 6.88
C GLY A 51 3.52 3.99 7.59
N PRO A 52 4.82 4.28 7.65
CA PRO A 52 5.34 5.47 8.32
C PRO A 52 5.16 6.71 7.42
N PRO A 53 4.36 7.72 7.80
CA PRO A 53 4.09 8.88 6.94
C PRO A 53 5.30 9.82 6.79
N TYR A 54 6.28 9.69 7.68
CA TYR A 54 7.51 10.48 7.70
C TYR A 54 8.72 9.56 7.47
N GLY A 55 9.71 10.05 6.72
CA GLY A 55 10.94 9.29 6.41
C GLY A 55 10.82 8.36 5.20
N THR A 56 9.66 8.30 4.55
CA THR A 56 9.43 7.62 3.27
C THR A 56 9.11 8.61 2.16
N THR A 57 9.58 8.33 0.95
CA THR A 57 9.41 9.21 -0.20
C THR A 57 8.34 8.74 -1.17
N ASP A 58 7.94 7.48 -1.10
CA ASP A 58 7.06 6.90 -2.10
C ASP A 58 5.69 6.64 -1.48
N ARG A 59 4.66 6.85 -2.31
CA ARG A 59 3.27 6.58 -1.95
C ARG A 59 2.66 5.70 -3.03
N ILE A 60 2.06 4.59 -2.61
CA ILE A 60 1.28 3.73 -3.51
C ILE A 60 -0.18 3.88 -3.14
N PHE A 61 -0.97 4.34 -4.09
CA PHE A 61 -2.41 4.40 -4.00
C PHE A 61 -3.02 3.12 -4.55
N ILE A 62 -3.88 2.48 -3.75
CA ILE A 62 -4.64 1.30 -4.14
C ILE A 62 -6.12 1.67 -4.09
N LYS A 63 -6.75 1.70 -5.26
CA LYS A 63 -8.19 1.93 -5.40
C LYS A 63 -8.92 0.60 -5.39
N THR A 64 -9.97 0.50 -4.59
CA THR A 64 -10.84 -0.70 -4.56
C THR A 64 -12.31 -0.32 -4.70
N ASN A 65 -13.23 -1.29 -4.82
CA ASN A 65 -14.67 -0.97 -4.80
C ASN A 65 -15.14 -0.57 -3.39
N SER A 66 -14.40 -0.95 -2.34
CA SER A 66 -14.82 -0.79 -0.96
C SER A 66 -14.13 0.39 -0.26
N LYS A 67 -12.82 0.32 -0.06
CA LYS A 67 -12.00 1.33 0.62
C LYS A 67 -10.70 1.54 -0.12
N ASN A 68 -10.31 2.80 -0.31
CA ASN A 68 -9.02 3.11 -0.89
C ASN A 68 -7.92 3.06 0.17
N TYR A 69 -6.71 2.71 -0.25
CA TYR A 69 -5.53 2.61 0.61
C TYR A 69 -4.41 3.48 0.07
N LEU A 70 -3.63 4.06 0.98
CA LEU A 70 -2.42 4.80 0.67
C LEU A 70 -1.26 4.23 1.47
N LEU A 71 -0.31 3.60 0.79
CA LEU A 71 0.85 2.97 1.39
C LEU A 71 2.03 3.93 1.39
N PHE A 72 2.63 4.15 2.54
CA PHE A 72 3.87 4.92 2.69
C PHE A 72 5.07 3.96 2.68
N THR A 73 5.99 4.15 1.75
CA THR A 73 7.11 3.23 1.52
C THR A 73 8.33 3.95 0.94
N SER A 74 9.50 3.32 1.06
CA SER A 74 10.72 3.74 0.34
C SER A 74 11.14 2.71 -0.71
N ASN A 75 10.24 1.79 -1.05
CA ASN A 75 10.49 0.72 -2.01
C ASN A 75 9.24 0.46 -2.85
N ALA A 76 8.73 1.49 -3.52
CA ALA A 76 7.52 1.37 -4.33
C ALA A 76 7.66 0.32 -5.44
N SER A 77 8.81 0.28 -6.11
CA SER A 77 9.08 -0.66 -7.20
C SER A 77 8.91 -2.13 -6.77
N ALA A 78 9.41 -2.53 -5.60
CA ALA A 78 9.25 -3.90 -5.12
C ALA A 78 7.78 -4.24 -4.85
N ILE A 79 7.01 -3.31 -4.28
CA ILE A 79 5.59 -3.52 -3.99
C ILE A 79 4.78 -3.60 -5.29
N LEU A 80 5.05 -2.72 -6.25
CA LEU A 80 4.37 -2.75 -7.55
C LEU A 80 4.67 -4.03 -8.31
N ASN A 81 5.91 -4.54 -8.23
CA ASN A 81 6.27 -5.83 -8.81
C ASN A 81 5.52 -6.98 -8.16
N GLU A 82 5.43 -7.02 -6.83
CA GLU A 82 4.68 -8.04 -6.09
C GLU A 82 3.18 -8.04 -6.44
N ILE A 83 2.59 -6.86 -6.63
CA ILE A 83 1.17 -6.74 -7.02
C ILE A 83 0.95 -7.23 -8.47
N ARG A 84 1.91 -6.96 -9.35
CA ARG A 84 1.82 -7.24 -10.80
C ARG A 84 2.26 -8.65 -11.19
N SER A 85 3.04 -9.34 -10.36
CA SER A 85 3.45 -10.75 -10.58
C SER A 85 2.26 -11.70 -10.48
#